data_AF-A0A2C5ZHI6-F1
#
_entry.id   AF-A0A2C5ZHI6-F1
#
_cell.length_a   1.000
_cell.length_b   1.000
_cell.length_c   1.000
_cell.angle_alpha   90.00
_cell.angle_beta   90.00
_cell.angle_gamma   90.00
#
_symmetry.space_group_name_H-M   'P 1'
#
loop_
_entity.id
_entity.type
_entity.pdbx_description
1 polymer ?
#
loop_
_entity_poly.entity_id
_entity_poly.type
_entity_poly.pdbx_seq_one_letter_code
_entity_poly.pdbx_strand_id
1 'polypeptide(L)'
;MAEWDVVGGALDAVLDGAQARGWDVALDKGTFDAVSLSGGRDGDGGRLCEGYAARVRDLVRPGGLFLLTSCNWTADELVRWFAAPPDPAFAVVGAVPYRSFDFGGVRGQAISTLCFRRL
;
A
#
# COMPACT_ATOMS: atom_id res chain seq x y z
N MET A 1 -8.84 -6.26 -22.58
CA MET A 1 -8.25 -6.05 -21.25
C MET A 1 -9.20 -5.14 -20.51
N ALA A 2 -9.70 -5.53 -19.35
CA ALA A 2 -10.48 -4.63 -18.51
C ALA A 2 -9.52 -3.68 -17.82
N GLU A 3 -9.82 -2.38 -17.85
CA GLU A 3 -9.08 -1.33 -17.16
C GLU A 3 -9.93 -0.84 -16.00
N TRP A 4 -9.30 -0.60 -14.86
CA TRP A 4 -9.97 -0.09 -13.67
C TRP A 4 -9.04 0.85 -12.92
N ASP A 5 -9.58 2.00 -12.52
CA ASP A 5 -8.85 2.98 -11.73
C ASP A 5 -8.75 2.52 -10.28
N VAL A 6 -7.53 2.15 -9.87
CA VAL A 6 -7.26 1.70 -8.51
C VAL A 6 -7.49 2.80 -7.47
N VAL A 7 -7.40 4.08 -7.83
CA VAL A 7 -7.55 5.20 -6.90
C VAL A 7 -9.02 5.58 -6.75
N GLY A 8 -9.73 5.81 -7.86
CA GLY A 8 -11.09 6.36 -7.87
C GLY A 8 -12.19 5.44 -8.42
N GLY A 9 -11.85 4.26 -8.95
CA GLY A 9 -12.83 3.36 -9.56
C GLY A 9 -13.87 2.83 -8.57
N ALA A 10 -15.06 2.46 -9.06
CA ALA A 10 -16.06 1.82 -8.19
C ALA A 10 -15.55 0.45 -7.69
N LEU A 11 -15.69 0.17 -6.39
CA LEU A 11 -15.18 -1.07 -5.80
C LEU A 11 -15.94 -2.30 -6.29
N ASP A 12 -17.25 -2.18 -6.46
CA ASP A 12 -18.14 -3.24 -6.95
C ASP A 12 -17.83 -3.68 -8.39
N ALA A 13 -17.09 -2.87 -9.16
CA ALA A 13 -16.59 -3.24 -10.48
C ALA A 13 -15.49 -4.32 -10.44
N VAL A 14 -14.86 -4.55 -9.27
CA VAL A 14 -13.77 -5.53 -9.10
C VAL A 14 -13.99 -6.49 -7.91
N LEU A 15 -14.77 -6.06 -6.92
CA LEU A 15 -15.22 -6.87 -5.78
C LEU A 15 -16.57 -7.52 -6.10
N ASP A 16 -16.56 -8.43 -7.08
CA ASP A 16 -17.71 -9.24 -7.46
C ASP A 16 -17.47 -10.74 -7.20
N GLY A 17 -18.48 -11.58 -7.45
CA GLY A 17 -18.33 -13.03 -7.44
C GLY A 17 -17.65 -13.62 -6.19
N ALA A 18 -16.55 -14.34 -6.40
CA ALA A 18 -15.80 -15.02 -5.33
C ALA A 18 -15.05 -14.05 -4.40
N GLN A 19 -14.68 -12.88 -4.92
CA GLN A 19 -13.94 -11.85 -4.22
C GLN A 19 -14.82 -10.69 -3.73
N ALA A 20 -16.15 -10.87 -3.72
CA ALA A 20 -17.11 -9.85 -3.27
C ALA A 20 -16.87 -9.34 -1.84
N ARG A 21 -16.10 -10.07 -1.03
CA ARG A 21 -15.71 -9.70 0.34
C ARG A 21 -14.25 -9.23 0.45
N GLY A 22 -13.61 -8.91 -0.67
CA GLY A 22 -12.19 -8.59 -0.76
C GLY A 22 -11.31 -9.81 -1.04
N TRP A 23 -10.08 -9.55 -1.50
CA TRP A 23 -9.09 -10.59 -1.78
C TRP A 23 -8.36 -11.05 -0.52
N ASP A 24 -7.95 -12.32 -0.51
CA ASP A 24 -7.05 -12.87 0.50
C ASP A 24 -5.69 -12.17 0.55
N VAL A 25 -5.17 -11.80 -0.63
CA VAL A 25 -3.84 -11.20 -0.81
C VAL A 25 -3.90 -10.12 -1.88
N ALA A 26 -3.38 -8.93 -1.58
CA ALA A 26 -3.06 -7.90 -2.56
C ALA A 26 -1.54 -7.70 -2.64
N LEU A 27 -1.04 -7.52 -3.86
CA LEU A 27 0.37 -7.26 -4.14
C LEU A 27 0.52 -5.89 -4.80
N ASP A 28 1.35 -5.04 -4.24
CA ASP A 28 1.75 -3.77 -4.83
C ASP A 28 3.26 -3.77 -5.05
N LYS A 29 3.64 -3.63 -6.32
CA LYS A 29 5.04 -3.59 -6.76
C LYS A 29 5.32 -2.25 -7.45
N GLY A 30 5.06 -1.15 -6.76
CA GLY A 30 5.38 0.21 -7.20
C GLY A 30 4.17 1.06 -7.63
N THR A 31 2.94 0.57 -7.47
CA THR A 31 1.73 1.36 -7.70
C THR A 31 1.64 2.50 -6.69
N PHE A 32 1.86 2.22 -5.39
CA PHE A 32 1.93 3.28 -4.39
C PHE A 32 3.03 4.31 -4.69
N ASP A 33 4.19 3.85 -5.16
CA ASP A 33 5.29 4.75 -5.57
C ASP A 33 4.82 5.72 -6.67
N ALA A 34 4.23 5.19 -7.75
CA ALA A 34 3.70 5.99 -8.84
C ALA A 34 2.62 6.98 -8.35
N VAL A 35 1.67 6.53 -7.53
CA VAL A 35 0.61 7.39 -6.99
C VAL A 35 1.19 8.50 -6.12
N SER A 36 2.13 8.16 -5.21
CA SER A 36 2.75 9.10 -4.27
C SER A 36 3.57 10.21 -4.93
N LEU A 37 4.09 9.94 -6.14
CA LEU A 37 4.91 10.86 -6.94
C LEU A 37 4.13 11.55 -8.07
N SER A 38 2.89 11.13 -8.37
CA SER A 38 2.11 11.60 -9.53
C SER A 38 1.69 13.07 -9.49
N GLY A 39 1.75 13.72 -8.32
CA GLY A 39 1.19 15.06 -8.11
C GLY A 39 -0.34 15.14 -8.20
N GLY A 40 -1.03 14.00 -8.38
CA GLY A 40 -2.48 13.94 -8.48
C GLY A 40 -3.18 14.38 -7.20
N ARG A 41 -4.35 15.02 -7.37
CA ARG A 41 -5.19 15.50 -6.28
C ARG A 41 -6.61 14.97 -6.39
N ASP A 42 -7.27 14.80 -5.25
CA ASP A 42 -8.70 14.53 -5.19
C ASP A 42 -9.53 15.81 -5.42
N GLY A 43 -10.86 15.67 -5.37
CA GLY A 43 -11.80 16.77 -5.57
C GLY A 43 -11.72 17.87 -4.50
N ASP A 44 -11.20 17.55 -3.31
CA ASP A 44 -11.01 18.48 -2.20
C ASP A 44 -9.60 19.09 -2.17
N GLY A 45 -8.75 18.71 -3.14
CA GLY A 45 -7.38 19.18 -3.28
C GLY A 45 -6.35 18.40 -2.43
N GLY A 46 -6.75 17.34 -1.72
CA GLY A 46 -5.88 16.39 -1.03
C GLY A 46 -5.02 15.58 -2.00
N ARG A 47 -3.90 15.00 -1.55
CA ARG A 47 -3.04 14.20 -2.42
C ARG A 47 -3.65 12.80 -2.59
N LEU A 48 -3.69 12.27 -3.81
CA LEU A 48 -4.27 10.93 -4.05
C LEU A 48 -3.64 9.81 -3.19
N CYS A 49 -2.35 9.91 -2.87
CA CYS A 49 -1.67 8.93 -2.03
C CYS A 49 -2.17 8.90 -0.58
N GLU A 50 -2.78 9.98 -0.08
CA GLU A 50 -3.34 10.05 1.27
C GLU A 50 -4.54 9.11 1.44
N GLY A 51 -5.31 8.88 0.37
CA GLY A 51 -6.41 7.91 0.36
C GLY A 51 -5.98 6.46 0.05
N TYR A 52 -4.75 6.23 -0.39
CA TYR A 52 -4.35 4.95 -0.96
C TYR A 52 -4.35 3.79 0.04
N ALA A 53 -3.98 4.04 1.30
CA ALA A 53 -4.03 3.02 2.35
C ALA A 53 -5.47 2.53 2.61
N ALA A 54 -6.42 3.46 2.75
CA ALA A 54 -7.84 3.12 2.89
C ALA A 54 -8.36 2.39 1.65
N ARG A 55 -7.90 2.80 0.47
CA ARG A 55 -8.27 2.18 -0.78
C ARG A 55 -7.86 0.71 -0.85
N VAL A 56 -6.60 0.39 -0.57
CA VAL A 56 -6.11 -1.00 -0.55
C VAL A 56 -6.76 -1.80 0.58
N ARG A 57 -7.04 -1.17 1.74
CA ARG A 57 -7.77 -1.81 2.83
C ARG A 57 -9.12 -2.33 2.36
N ASP A 58 -9.87 -1.54 1.60
CA ASP A 58 -11.20 -1.94 1.16
C ASP A 58 -11.17 -3.06 0.09
N LEU A 59 -10.04 -3.21 -0.61
CA LEU A 59 -9.78 -4.29 -1.57
C LEU A 59 -9.41 -5.62 -0.88
N VAL A 60 -8.69 -5.58 0.23
CA VAL A 60 -8.21 -6.78 0.94
C VAL A 60 -9.24 -7.20 1.97
N ARG A 61 -9.64 -8.46 2.09
CA ARG A 61 -10.62 -8.87 3.13
C ARG A 61 -10.05 -8.68 4.55
N PRO A 62 -10.88 -8.53 5.61
CA PRO A 62 -10.39 -8.53 7.00
C PRO A 62 -9.49 -9.73 7.31
N GLY A 63 -8.32 -9.49 7.91
CA GLY A 63 -7.31 -10.52 8.16
C GLY A 63 -6.51 -10.97 6.93
N GLY A 64 -6.82 -10.47 5.73
CA GLY A 64 -6.05 -10.70 4.50
C GLY A 64 -4.71 -9.96 4.49
N LEU A 65 -3.87 -10.27 3.51
CA LEU A 65 -2.51 -9.76 3.41
C LEU A 65 -2.37 -8.70 2.31
N PHE A 66 -1.51 -7.73 2.58
CA PHE A 66 -1.06 -6.74 1.62
C PHE A 66 0.47 -6.72 1.60
N LEU A 67 1.07 -7.08 0.47
CA LEU A 67 2.51 -7.02 0.29
C LEU A 67 2.86 -5.80 -0.56
N LEU A 68 3.62 -4.88 0.03
CA LEU A 68 4.04 -3.65 -0.61
C LEU A 68 5.55 -3.67 -0.83
N THR A 69 5.97 -3.54 -2.09
CA THR A 69 7.36 -3.33 -2.51
C THR A 69 7.52 -1.91 -3.03
N SER A 70 8.46 -1.15 -2.47
CA SER A 70 8.73 0.24 -2.86
C SER A 70 10.23 0.45 -3.07
N CYS A 71 10.59 1.26 -4.06
CA CYS A 71 11.96 1.78 -4.23
C CYS A 71 12.10 3.26 -3.84
N ASN A 72 11.00 3.91 -3.44
CA ASN A 72 10.99 5.33 -3.09
C ASN A 72 10.81 5.58 -1.58
N TRP A 73 10.36 4.58 -0.82
CA TRP A 73 10.08 4.69 0.59
C TRP A 73 10.84 3.64 1.40
N THR A 74 11.37 4.06 2.54
CA THR A 74 11.94 3.16 3.55
C THR A 74 10.84 2.33 4.23
N ALA A 75 11.21 1.20 4.83
CA ALA A 75 10.27 0.39 5.60
C ALA A 75 9.53 1.22 6.67
N ASP A 76 10.24 2.07 7.43
CA ASP A 76 9.63 2.92 8.46
C ASP A 76 8.63 3.92 7.90
N GLU A 77 8.90 4.50 6.72
CA GLU A 77 7.96 5.40 6.05
C GLU A 77 6.72 4.65 5.56
N LEU A 78 6.88 3.44 5.03
CA LEU A 78 5.75 2.60 4.66
C LEU A 78 4.89 2.23 5.87
N VAL A 79 5.51 1.96 7.03
CA VAL A 79 4.75 1.76 8.29
C VAL A 79 3.94 3.00 8.64
N ARG A 80 4.50 4.21 8.48
CA ARG A 80 3.77 5.46 8.73
C ARG A 80 2.59 5.66 7.79
N TRP A 81 2.71 5.24 6.53
CA TRP A 81 1.62 5.35 5.56
C TRP A 81 0.48 4.36 5.79
N PHE A 82 0.77 3.12 6.18
CA PHE A 82 -0.22 2.03 6.17
C PHE A 82 -0.63 1.50 7.55
N ALA A 83 0.16 1.77 8.60
CA ALA A 83 -0.03 1.17 9.92
C ALA A 83 0.08 2.18 11.09
N ALA A 84 0.08 3.49 10.81
CA ALA A 84 0.17 4.51 11.84
C ALA A 84 -1.16 4.71 12.62
N PRO A 85 -1.10 5.01 13.93
CA PRO A 85 -2.26 5.41 14.73
C PRO A 85 -2.81 6.79 14.30
N PRO A 86 -4.06 7.16 14.69
CA PRO A 86 -4.92 6.47 15.66
C PRO A 86 -5.80 5.34 15.09
N ASP A 87 -6.01 5.30 13.78
CA ASP A 87 -6.86 4.30 13.11
C ASP A 87 -6.06 3.57 12.02
N PRO A 88 -5.21 2.60 12.40
CA PRO A 88 -4.38 1.88 11.44
C PRO A 88 -5.24 0.95 10.57
N ALA A 89 -5.12 1.09 9.25
CA ALA A 89 -5.77 0.17 8.31
C ALA A 89 -5.14 -1.24 8.33
N PHE A 90 -3.86 -1.32 8.70
CA PHE A 90 -3.08 -2.55 8.67
C PHE A 90 -2.14 -2.67 9.88
N ALA A 91 -1.70 -3.90 10.16
CA ALA A 91 -0.58 -4.20 11.05
C ALA A 91 0.57 -4.86 10.27
N VAL A 92 1.80 -4.50 10.61
CA VAL A 92 3.00 -5.14 10.03
C VAL A 92 3.12 -6.56 10.56
N VAL A 93 3.24 -7.54 9.66
CA VAL A 93 3.43 -8.97 10.02
C VAL A 93 4.71 -9.57 9.44
N GLY A 94 5.43 -8.84 8.59
CA GLY A 94 6.73 -9.27 8.09
C GLY A 94 7.41 -8.23 7.22
N ALA A 95 8.69 -8.42 6.97
CA ALA A 95 9.51 -7.63 6.07
C ALA A 95 10.48 -8.55 5.32
N VAL A 96 10.79 -8.23 4.07
CA VAL A 96 11.84 -8.94 3.32
C VAL A 96 13.18 -8.25 3.59
N PRO A 97 14.19 -8.96 4.12
CA PRO A 97 15.51 -8.37 4.30
C PRO A 97 16.23 -8.23 2.95
N TYR A 98 16.70 -7.03 2.64
CA TYR A 98 17.56 -6.76 1.49
C TYR A 98 18.98 -6.38 1.92
N ARG A 99 19.94 -6.53 0.99
CA ARG A 99 21.28 -5.99 1.21
C ARG A 99 21.17 -4.47 1.37
N SER A 100 21.79 -3.98 2.42
CA SER A 100 21.82 -2.58 2.80
C SER A 100 23.25 -2.06 2.75
N PHE A 101 23.38 -0.76 2.56
CA PHE A 101 24.65 -0.04 2.68
C PHE A 101 24.52 0.97 3.81
N ASP A 102 25.51 1.01 4.69
CA ASP A 102 25.56 1.93 5.82
C ASP A 102 26.53 3.08 5.50
N PHE A 103 26.03 4.31 5.50
CA PHE A 103 26.84 5.51 5.32
C PHE A 103 26.55 6.49 6.45
N GLY A 104 27.54 6.76 7.31
CA GLY A 104 27.39 7.70 8.43
C GLY A 104 26.32 7.29 9.47
N GLY A 105 26.03 5.99 9.60
CA GLY A 105 24.98 5.48 10.51
C GLY A 105 23.58 5.45 9.90
N VAL A 106 23.42 5.89 8.64
CA VAL A 106 22.17 5.78 7.90
C VAL A 106 22.22 4.54 7.00
N ARG A 107 21.23 3.67 7.15
CA ARG A 107 21.11 2.41 6.41
C ARG A 107 20.24 2.62 5.17
N GLY A 108 20.86 2.68 4.00
CA GLY A 108 20.17 2.76 2.71
C GLY A 108 19.85 1.37 2.16
N GLN A 109 18.68 1.24 1.55
CA GLN A 109 18.25 0.05 0.79
C GLN A 109 17.70 0.53 -0.54
N ALA A 110 17.98 -0.18 -1.63
CA ALA A 110 17.43 0.19 -2.94
C ALA A 110 15.92 -0.08 -3.04
N ILE A 111 15.40 -1.01 -2.22
CA ILE A 111 14.00 -1.45 -2.20
C ILE A 111 13.63 -1.83 -0.77
N SER A 112 12.41 -1.50 -0.35
CA SER A 112 11.76 -1.98 0.87
C SER A 112 10.57 -2.85 0.52
N THR A 113 10.42 -4.00 1.18
CA THR A 113 9.22 -4.85 1.05
C THR A 113 8.65 -5.18 2.41
N LEU A 114 7.39 -4.81 2.64
CA LEU A 114 6.64 -5.12 3.85
C LEU A 114 5.43 -5.98 3.56
N CYS A 115 5.15 -6.91 4.48
CA CYS A 115 3.90 -7.66 4.54
C CYS A 115 3.05 -7.10 5.67
N PHE A 116 1.86 -6.64 5.29
CA PHE A 116 0.85 -6.09 6.16
C PHE A 116 -0.33 -7.08 6.25
N ARG A 117 -0.99 -7.12 7.40
CA ARG A 117 -2.28 -7.79 7.59
C ARG A 117 -3.34 -6.73 7.82
N ARG A 118 -4.45 -6.79 7.06
CA ARG A 118 -5.60 -5.92 7.29
C ARG A 118 -6.19 -6.19 8.67
N LEU A 119 -6.42 -5.12 9.43
CA LEU A 119 -7.07 -5.17 10.75
C LEU A 119 -8.59 -5.32 10.63
#